data_AF-A0A958FZ58-F1
#
_entry.id   AF-A0A958FZ58-F1
#
_cell.length_a   1.000
_cell.length_b   1.000
_cell.length_c   1.000
_cell.angle_alpha   90.00
_cell.angle_beta   90.00
_cell.angle_gamma   90.00
#
_symmetry.space_group_name_H-M   'P 1'
#
loop_
_entity.id
_entity.type
_entity.pdbx_description
1 polymer ?
#
loop_
_entity_poly.entity_id
_entity_poly.type
_entity_poly.pdbx_seq_one_letter_code
_entity_poly.pdbx_strand_id
1 'polypeptide(L)'
;LSFENEGSATVTVSDDTAATAAVVQEFVDKYNEIVAFINSGNLVTRQEEGDEVDNIFSPLAKTSVDDGILSQIRSNFSASSYSSGDAVRIFADLGITTERDGTLLFDQEEFEDALSDEPESVRNILQNFGDVAGVTGGTIDQYTRFNGLIDIVVNGNKDLISDLNDQIARAEASILREEETLRQRFARLEGLIGQLQNQQAALSSALSSLGTG
;
A
#
# COMPACT_ATOMS: atom_id res chain seq x y z
N LEU A 1 18.98 18.60 42.28
CA LEU A 1 19.96 19.60 42.79
C LEU A 1 20.76 18.95 43.90
N SER A 2 22.06 18.76 43.68
CA SER A 2 23.01 18.36 44.72
C SER A 2 23.95 19.55 44.95
N PHE A 3 24.12 19.99 46.19
CA PHE A 3 24.95 21.15 46.55
C PHE A 3 26.21 20.67 47.28
N GLU A 4 27.38 21.13 46.85
CA GLU A 4 28.67 20.71 47.42
C GLU A 4 29.41 21.80 48.22
N ASN A 5 28.98 23.08 48.25
CA ASN A 5 29.55 24.14 49.11
C ASN A 5 28.67 25.40 49.25
N GLU A 6 28.99 26.27 50.22
CA GLU A 6 28.35 27.58 50.44
C GLU A 6 28.78 28.63 49.38
N GLY A 7 27.83 29.07 48.55
CA GLY A 7 27.99 30.10 47.51
C GLY A 7 26.70 30.30 46.69
N SER A 8 26.63 31.36 45.87
CA SER A 8 25.50 31.54 44.93
C SER A 8 25.70 30.66 43.70
N ALA A 9 24.76 29.74 43.44
CA ALA A 9 24.71 28.95 42.21
C ALA A 9 23.59 29.46 41.31
N THR A 10 23.92 29.78 40.06
CA THR A 10 22.93 30.02 39.02
C THR A 10 22.52 28.67 38.44
N VAL A 11 21.26 28.28 38.63
CA VAL A 11 20.69 27.10 37.95
C VAL A 11 20.16 27.59 36.61
N THR A 12 20.88 27.28 35.54
CA THR A 12 20.40 27.49 34.18
C THR A 12 19.56 26.29 33.78
N VAL A 13 18.26 26.47 33.58
CA VAL A 13 17.44 25.52 32.82
C VAL A 13 17.62 25.92 31.37
N SER A 14 18.32 25.09 30.60
CA SER A 14 18.48 25.26 29.15
C SER A 14 17.66 24.18 28.46
N ASP A 15 16.96 24.53 27.39
CA ASP A 15 16.42 23.53 26.47
C ASP A 15 17.59 22.72 25.88
N ASP A 16 17.42 21.40 25.78
CA ASP A 16 18.42 20.51 25.17
C ASP A 16 18.17 20.49 23.66
N THR A 17 18.81 21.44 22.98
CA THR A 17 18.69 21.63 21.53
C THR A 17 19.13 20.39 20.77
N ALA A 18 20.23 19.77 21.20
CA ALA A 18 20.76 18.55 20.60
C ALA A 18 19.80 17.36 20.77
N ALA A 19 19.21 17.18 21.96
CA ALA A 19 18.21 16.13 22.15
C ALA A 19 16.94 16.38 21.32
N THR A 20 16.51 17.63 21.19
CA THR A 20 15.34 17.98 20.37
C THR A 20 15.60 17.72 18.89
N ALA A 21 16.76 18.13 18.38
CA ALA A 21 17.20 17.87 17.00
C ALA A 21 17.27 16.36 16.71
N ALA A 22 17.77 15.56 17.66
CA ALA A 22 17.82 14.10 17.51
C ALA A 22 16.43 13.45 17.39
N VAL A 23 15.43 13.93 18.14
CA VAL A 23 14.04 13.46 18.03
C VAL A 23 13.43 13.83 16.67
N VAL A 24 13.73 15.03 16.17
CA VAL A 24 13.28 15.47 14.85
C VAL A 24 13.93 14.65 13.73
N GLN A 25 15.24 14.36 13.84
CA GLN A 25 15.93 13.46 12.92
C GLN A 25 15.28 12.06 12.92
N GLU A 26 15.02 11.46 14.09
CA GLU A 26 14.38 10.15 14.17
C GLU A 26 12.99 10.15 13.51
N PHE A 27 12.22 11.22 13.70
CA PHE A 27 10.94 11.39 13.03
C PHE A 27 11.07 11.45 11.51
N VAL A 28 12.02 12.25 11.01
CA VAL A 28 12.29 12.38 9.56
C VAL A 28 12.73 11.04 8.97
N ASP A 29 13.59 10.31 9.66
CA ASP A 29 14.04 8.97 9.26
C ASP A 29 12.86 8.00 9.16
N LYS A 30 11.98 7.97 10.17
CA LYS A 30 10.79 7.10 10.18
C LYS A 30 9.78 7.47 9.10
N TYR A 31 9.57 8.76 8.86
CA TYR A 31 8.74 9.22 7.75
C TYR A 31 9.34 8.76 6.40
N ASN A 32 10.65 8.90 6.22
CA ASN A 32 11.35 8.49 4.99
C ASN A 32 11.31 6.97 4.77
N GLU A 33 11.43 6.16 5.83
CA GLU A 33 11.21 4.72 5.77
C GLU A 33 9.82 4.37 5.24
N ILE A 34 8.78 5.08 5.69
CA ILE A 34 7.40 4.88 5.22
C ILE A 34 7.24 5.28 3.75
N VAL A 35 7.79 6.44 3.35
CA VAL A 35 7.77 6.88 1.96
C VAL A 35 8.47 5.87 1.05
N ALA A 36 9.63 5.36 1.46
CA ALA A 36 10.36 4.34 0.72
C ALA A 36 9.55 3.04 0.59
N PHE A 37 8.92 2.58 1.67
CA PHE A 37 8.05 1.42 1.66
C PHE A 37 6.89 1.59 0.67
N ILE A 38 6.17 2.72 0.73
CA ILE A 38 5.04 3.02 -0.16
C ILE A 38 5.48 3.12 -1.62
N ASN A 39 6.55 3.88 -1.90
CA ASN A 39 7.09 4.02 -3.26
C ASN A 39 7.48 2.67 -3.86
N SER A 40 8.08 1.78 -3.06
CA SER A 40 8.40 0.42 -3.50
C SER A 40 7.15 -0.44 -3.73
N GLY A 41 6.12 -0.28 -2.89
CA GLY A 41 4.86 -1.00 -2.99
C GLY A 41 3.96 -0.53 -4.14
N ASN A 42 4.15 0.71 -4.63
CA ASN A 42 3.38 1.33 -5.71
C ASN A 42 4.03 1.20 -7.09
N LEU A 43 5.21 0.58 -7.19
CA LEU A 43 5.91 0.46 -8.45
C LEU A 43 5.09 -0.36 -9.46
N VAL A 44 4.95 0.18 -10.67
CA VAL A 44 4.46 -0.54 -11.84
C VAL A 44 5.61 -0.71 -12.81
N THR A 45 6.04 -1.96 -12.98
CA THR A 45 7.18 -2.31 -13.84
C THR A 45 6.66 -2.85 -15.15
N ARG A 46 7.12 -2.27 -16.26
CA ARG A 46 6.86 -2.79 -17.60
C ARG A 46 7.84 -3.92 -17.90
N GLN A 47 7.32 -5.09 -18.25
CA GLN A 47 8.08 -6.23 -18.73
C GLN A 47 7.76 -6.43 -20.21
N GLU A 48 8.80 -6.56 -21.04
CA GLU A 48 8.67 -6.84 -22.46
C GLU A 48 9.31 -8.19 -22.78
N GLU A 49 8.55 -9.07 -23.44
CA GLU A 49 9.03 -10.34 -23.94
C GLU A 49 8.61 -10.50 -25.41
N GLY A 50 9.53 -10.19 -26.33
CA GLY A 50 9.22 -10.16 -27.76
C GLY A 50 8.25 -9.03 -28.10
N ASP A 51 7.09 -9.37 -28.66
CA ASP A 51 6.00 -8.42 -28.97
C ASP A 51 5.00 -8.27 -27.81
N GLU A 52 5.12 -9.05 -26.73
CA GLU A 52 4.26 -8.94 -25.55
C GLU A 52 4.80 -7.88 -24.57
N VAL A 53 3.87 -7.06 -24.07
CA VAL A 53 4.13 -6.01 -23.08
C VAL A 53 3.19 -6.22 -21.90
N ASP A 54 3.75 -6.57 -20.76
CA ASP A 54 3.04 -6.77 -19.50
C ASP A 54 3.40 -5.69 -18.48
N ASN A 55 2.42 -5.31 -17.66
CA ASN A 55 2.63 -4.42 -16.52
C ASN A 55 2.54 -5.22 -15.23
N ILE A 56 3.63 -5.28 -14.48
CA ILE A 56 3.71 -5.91 -13.17
C ILE A 56 3.36 -4.85 -12.12
N PHE A 57 2.26 -5.06 -11.43
CA PHE A 57 1.79 -4.18 -10.35
C PHE A 57 2.30 -4.70 -9.02
N SER A 58 3.00 -3.84 -8.27
CA SER A 58 3.41 -4.13 -6.90
C SER A 58 2.19 -4.16 -5.95
N PRO A 59 2.32 -4.72 -4.72
CA PRO A 59 1.17 -5.02 -3.86
C PRO A 59 0.29 -3.82 -3.50
N LEU A 60 0.83 -2.60 -3.48
CA LEU A 60 0.08 -1.38 -3.17
C LEU A 60 -0.36 -0.62 -4.44
N ALA A 61 0.13 -0.96 -5.62
CA ALA A 61 -0.14 -0.24 -6.88
C ALA A 61 -1.61 -0.22 -7.34
N LYS A 62 -2.51 -0.88 -6.60
CA LYS A 62 -3.97 -0.88 -6.84
C LYS A 62 -4.79 -0.35 -5.67
N THR A 63 -4.15 0.23 -4.66
CA THR A 63 -4.80 0.94 -3.55
C THR A 63 -4.36 2.41 -3.54
N SER A 64 -5.11 3.25 -2.84
CA SER A 64 -4.83 4.68 -2.67
C SER A 64 -4.77 5.12 -1.20
N VAL A 65 -4.97 4.20 -0.25
CA VAL A 65 -4.99 4.51 1.19
C VAL A 65 -3.63 4.98 1.70
N ASP A 66 -2.57 4.43 1.14
CA ASP A 66 -1.16 4.70 1.38
C ASP A 66 -0.73 6.06 0.81
N ASP A 67 -1.12 6.38 -0.43
CA ASP A 67 -0.93 7.74 -0.96
C ASP A 67 -1.76 8.77 -0.17
N GLY A 68 -2.95 8.38 0.27
CA GLY A 68 -3.85 9.21 1.08
C GLY A 68 -3.23 9.63 2.41
N ILE A 69 -2.64 8.69 3.16
CA ILE A 69 -1.99 9.02 4.45
C ILE A 69 -0.79 9.95 4.25
N LEU A 70 0.04 9.73 3.23
CA LEU A 70 1.18 10.61 2.93
C LEU A 70 0.70 12.03 2.57
N SER A 71 -0.33 12.13 1.74
CA SER A 71 -0.93 13.42 1.38
C SER A 71 -1.50 14.16 2.60
N GLN A 72 -2.16 13.44 3.50
CA GLN A 72 -2.74 14.03 4.71
C GLN A 72 -1.65 14.48 5.70
N ILE A 73 -0.59 13.70 5.88
CA ILE A 73 0.57 14.11 6.72
C ILE A 73 1.26 15.35 6.12
N ARG A 74 1.46 15.41 4.80
CA ARG A 74 2.00 16.60 4.13
C ARG A 74 1.12 17.84 4.28
N SER A 75 -0.20 17.63 4.23
CA SER A 75 -1.18 18.69 4.49
C SER A 75 -1.08 19.17 5.94
N ASN A 76 -0.82 18.28 6.90
CA ASN A 76 -0.61 18.65 8.29
C ASN A 76 0.66 19.49 8.48
N PHE A 77 1.79 19.16 7.83
CA PHE A 77 2.97 20.04 7.84
C PHE A 77 2.64 21.44 7.32
N SER A 78 1.92 21.52 6.20
CA SER A 78 1.53 22.81 5.61
C SER A 78 0.56 23.60 6.49
N ALA A 79 -0.32 22.92 7.22
CA ALA A 79 -1.27 23.55 8.14
C ALA A 79 -0.63 23.96 9.47
N SER A 80 0.46 23.29 9.86
CA SER A 80 1.19 23.54 11.10
C SER A 80 2.10 24.75 10.94
N SER A 81 1.51 25.92 11.11
CA SER A 81 2.19 27.21 11.04
C SER A 81 1.99 28.00 12.33
N TYR A 82 2.89 28.94 12.60
CA TYR A 82 2.77 29.87 13.71
C TYR A 82 2.90 31.30 13.22
N SER A 83 1.75 31.93 12.94
CA SER A 83 1.69 33.28 12.34
C SER A 83 2.30 34.39 13.20
N SER A 84 2.50 34.14 14.50
CA SER A 84 3.10 35.08 15.44
C SER A 84 4.62 35.00 15.52
N GLY A 85 5.26 34.04 14.84
CA GLY A 85 6.71 34.03 14.66
C GLY A 85 7.18 35.13 13.72
N ASP A 86 8.45 35.51 13.82
CA ASP A 86 9.05 36.58 13.01
C ASP A 86 9.70 35.99 11.75
N ALA A 87 10.82 35.28 11.91
CA ALA A 87 11.51 34.49 10.90
C ALA A 87 11.02 33.04 10.86
N VAL A 88 10.62 32.47 11.99
CA VAL A 88 10.22 31.05 12.09
C VAL A 88 8.71 30.91 12.12
N ARG A 89 8.11 30.42 11.04
CA ARG A 89 6.64 30.34 10.89
C ARG A 89 6.14 29.00 10.39
N ILE A 90 6.93 28.28 9.61
CA ILE A 90 6.58 26.99 9.01
C ILE A 90 7.73 25.99 9.17
N PHE A 91 7.46 24.71 8.88
CA PHE A 91 8.46 23.64 8.92
C PHE A 91 9.71 23.92 8.05
N ALA A 92 9.55 24.60 6.92
CA ALA A 92 10.69 24.96 6.08
C ALA A 92 11.66 25.92 6.79
N ASP A 93 11.16 26.84 7.63
CA ASP A 93 11.99 27.75 8.44
C ASP A 93 12.67 27.02 9.62
N LEU A 94 12.34 25.74 9.84
CA LEU A 94 12.97 24.84 10.81
C LEU A 94 14.01 23.92 10.13
N GLY A 95 14.35 24.14 8.85
CA GLY A 95 15.20 23.22 8.10
C GLY A 95 14.53 21.90 7.70
N ILE A 96 13.20 21.78 7.83
CA ILE A 96 12.46 20.56 7.44
C ILE A 96 11.71 20.82 6.13
N THR A 97 12.18 20.23 5.04
CA THR A 97 11.62 20.44 3.70
C THR A 97 11.19 19.13 3.04
N THR A 98 10.21 19.18 2.13
CA THR A 98 9.75 18.01 1.38
C THR A 98 10.40 17.96 0.00
N GLU A 99 11.01 16.83 -0.33
CA GLU A 99 11.63 16.57 -1.63
C GLU A 99 10.60 16.16 -2.70
N ARG A 100 11.03 16.11 -3.97
CA ARG A 100 10.16 15.79 -5.11
C ARG A 100 9.58 14.37 -5.03
N ASP A 101 10.33 13.43 -4.47
CA ASP A 101 9.87 12.05 -4.24
C ASP A 101 9.00 11.92 -2.99
N GLY A 102 8.80 13.03 -2.27
CA GLY A 102 7.94 13.14 -1.11
C GLY A 102 8.59 12.73 0.20
N THR A 103 9.90 12.44 0.22
CA THR A 103 10.71 12.32 1.43
C THR A 103 10.92 13.68 2.09
N LEU A 104 11.39 13.69 3.34
CA LEU A 104 11.79 14.88 4.08
C LEU A 104 13.31 14.99 4.13
N LEU A 105 13.80 16.21 3.92
CA LEU A 105 15.15 16.62 4.22
C LEU A 105 15.16 17.37 5.56
N PHE A 106 16.15 17.09 6.40
CA PHE A 106 16.39 17.78 7.66
C PHE A 106 17.75 18.48 7.63
N ASP A 107 17.74 19.80 7.66
CA ASP A 107 18.91 20.62 7.92
C ASP A 107 19.02 20.87 9.43
N GLN A 108 19.92 20.13 10.07
CA GLN A 108 20.12 20.20 11.51
C GLN A 108 20.68 21.57 11.95
N GLU A 109 21.52 22.22 11.14
CA GLU A 109 22.10 23.52 11.47
C GLU A 109 21.01 24.60 11.48
N GLU A 110 20.17 24.62 10.43
CA GLU A 110 19.03 25.55 10.35
C GLU A 110 18.00 25.31 11.47
N PHE A 111 17.78 24.05 11.86
CA PHE A 111 16.92 23.74 13.00
C PHE A 111 17.48 24.23 14.33
N GLU A 112 18.78 24.02 14.59
CA GLU A 112 19.45 24.47 15.81
C GLU A 112 19.45 25.99 15.91
N ASP A 113 19.68 26.69 14.79
CA ASP A 113 19.57 28.14 14.69
C ASP A 113 18.14 28.63 14.98
N ALA A 114 17.13 28.03 14.33
CA ALA A 114 15.72 28.36 14.55
C ALA A 114 15.28 28.15 16.01
N LEU A 115 15.75 27.07 16.63
CA LEU A 115 15.46 26.75 18.04
C LEU A 115 16.17 27.70 19.01
N SER A 116 17.36 28.18 18.66
CA SER A 116 18.08 29.20 19.43
C SER A 116 17.43 30.58 19.32
N ASP A 117 17.04 30.98 18.11
CA ASP A 117 16.55 32.33 17.81
C ASP A 117 15.07 32.52 18.17
N GLU A 118 14.21 31.53 17.88
CA GLU A 118 12.78 31.58 18.16
C GLU A 118 12.23 30.27 18.77
N PRO A 119 12.66 29.89 19.99
CA PRO A 119 12.28 28.62 20.61
C PRO A 119 10.75 28.43 20.77
N GLU A 120 10.02 29.51 21.05
CA GLU A 120 8.56 29.46 21.15
C GLU A 120 7.91 29.18 19.80
N SER A 121 8.43 29.74 18.70
CA SER A 121 7.91 29.47 17.36
C SER A 121 8.13 28.01 16.98
N VAL A 122 9.33 27.47 17.23
CA VAL A 122 9.63 26.04 17.02
C VAL A 122 8.69 25.15 17.83
N ARG A 123 8.53 25.43 19.13
CA ARG A 123 7.64 24.68 20.03
C ARG A 123 6.20 24.67 19.49
N ASN A 124 5.67 25.83 19.11
CA ASN A 124 4.29 25.93 18.64
C ASN A 124 4.09 25.20 17.31
N ILE A 125 5.03 25.27 16.36
CA ILE A 125 4.93 24.56 15.08
C ILE A 125 4.91 23.05 15.30
N LEU A 126 5.86 22.53 16.10
CA LEU A 126 5.94 21.09 16.41
C LEU A 126 4.72 20.60 17.20
N GLN A 127 4.24 21.39 18.16
CA GLN A 127 3.04 21.07 18.93
C GLN A 127 1.78 21.07 18.06
N ASN A 128 1.59 22.09 17.21
CA ASN A 128 0.46 22.15 16.27
C ASN A 128 0.44 20.90 15.36
N PHE A 129 1.61 20.46 14.89
CA PHE A 129 1.71 19.22 14.11
C PHE A 129 1.34 17.99 14.94
N GLY A 130 1.86 17.87 16.16
CA GLY A 130 1.53 16.78 17.09
C GLY A 130 0.03 16.68 17.36
N ASP A 131 -0.64 17.82 17.57
CA ASP A 131 -2.07 17.93 17.86
C ASP A 131 -2.96 17.54 16.67
N VAL A 132 -2.49 17.67 15.42
CA VAL A 132 -3.27 17.24 14.24
C VAL A 132 -2.91 15.82 13.78
N ALA A 133 -1.65 15.39 13.96
CA ALA A 133 -1.15 14.14 13.41
C ALA A 133 -1.16 12.99 14.43
N GLY A 134 -0.67 13.23 15.65
CA GLY A 134 -0.26 12.19 16.59
C GLY A 134 -1.22 11.89 17.75
N VAL A 135 -2.17 12.78 18.03
CA VAL A 135 -3.15 12.56 19.11
C VAL A 135 -4.26 11.60 18.71
N THR A 136 -5.04 11.11 19.69
CA THR A 136 -6.27 10.35 19.43
C THR A 136 -7.23 11.19 18.58
N GLY A 137 -7.74 10.60 17.49
CA GLY A 137 -8.53 11.32 16.50
C GLY A 137 -7.72 12.13 15.50
N GLY A 138 -6.40 12.25 15.66
CA GLY A 138 -5.48 12.82 14.69
C GLY A 138 -5.30 11.91 13.47
N THR A 139 -4.58 12.40 12.46
CA THR A 139 -4.42 11.69 11.18
C THR A 139 -3.90 10.26 11.35
N ILE A 140 -2.84 10.04 12.13
CA ILE A 140 -2.26 8.70 12.27
C ILE A 140 -3.27 7.74 12.93
N ASP A 141 -3.98 8.19 13.96
CA ASP A 141 -5.01 7.41 14.65
C ASP A 141 -6.17 7.05 13.70
N GLN A 142 -6.66 7.99 12.89
CA GLN A 142 -7.77 7.74 11.96
C GLN A 142 -7.47 6.62 10.95
N TYR A 143 -6.21 6.47 10.55
CA TYR A 143 -5.78 5.42 9.64
C TYR A 143 -5.51 4.09 10.35
N THR A 144 -4.88 4.13 11.52
CA THR A 144 -4.29 2.94 12.18
C THR A 144 -5.12 2.34 13.30
N ARG A 145 -6.10 3.06 13.85
CA ARG A 145 -6.99 2.55 14.89
C ARG A 145 -7.81 1.35 14.40
N PHE A 146 -8.39 0.63 15.35
CA PHE A 146 -9.36 -0.43 15.04
C PHE A 146 -10.53 0.10 14.20
N ASN A 147 -10.84 -0.58 13.09
CA ASN A 147 -11.78 -0.11 12.06
C ASN A 147 -11.39 1.27 11.46
N GLY A 148 -10.10 1.57 11.44
CA GLY A 148 -9.52 2.72 10.74
C GLY A 148 -9.53 2.51 9.22
N LEU A 149 -9.04 3.51 8.50
CA LEU A 149 -9.04 3.49 7.03
C LEU A 149 -8.25 2.31 6.45
N ILE A 150 -7.14 1.92 7.08
CA ILE A 150 -6.36 0.75 6.64
C ILE A 150 -7.18 -0.54 6.81
N ASP A 151 -7.82 -0.73 7.97
CA ASP A 151 -8.67 -1.90 8.23
C ASP A 151 -9.83 -2.00 7.23
N ILE A 152 -10.47 -0.87 6.91
CA ILE A 152 -11.56 -0.81 5.93
C ILE A 152 -11.10 -1.33 4.57
N VAL A 153 -9.92 -0.88 4.10
CA VAL A 153 -9.36 -1.33 2.82
C VAL A 153 -8.94 -2.80 2.86
N VAL A 154 -8.30 -3.24 3.95
CA VAL A 154 -7.92 -4.65 4.12
C VAL A 154 -9.16 -5.56 4.11
N ASN A 155 -10.22 -5.18 4.80
CA ASN A 155 -11.45 -5.97 4.84
C ASN A 155 -12.17 -5.98 3.49
N GLY A 156 -12.26 -4.83 2.81
CA GLY A 156 -12.80 -4.77 1.44
C GLY A 156 -12.04 -5.66 0.46
N ASN A 157 -10.71 -5.71 0.57
CA ASN A 157 -9.88 -6.61 -0.25
C ASN A 157 -10.13 -8.09 0.10
N LYS A 158 -10.34 -8.44 1.38
CA LYS A 158 -10.69 -9.81 1.79
C LYS A 158 -12.06 -10.24 1.25
N ASP A 159 -13.04 -9.35 1.31
CA ASP A 159 -14.38 -9.60 0.78
C ASP A 159 -14.32 -9.84 -0.73
N LEU A 160 -13.58 -8.99 -1.47
CA LEU A 160 -13.34 -9.18 -2.89
C LEU A 160 -12.67 -10.52 -3.20
N ILE A 161 -11.65 -10.91 -2.42
CA ILE A 161 -11.01 -12.22 -2.57
C ILE A 161 -12.01 -13.36 -2.36
N SER A 162 -12.88 -13.26 -1.36
CA SER A 162 -13.93 -14.25 -1.10
C SER A 162 -14.90 -14.37 -2.28
N ASP A 163 -15.40 -13.24 -2.79
CA ASP A 163 -16.32 -13.20 -3.92
C ASP A 163 -15.69 -13.77 -5.20
N LEU A 164 -14.40 -13.52 -5.42
CA LEU A 164 -13.66 -14.08 -6.55
C LEU A 164 -13.47 -15.60 -6.42
N ASN A 165 -13.15 -16.10 -5.23
CA ASN A 165 -13.06 -17.55 -4.99
C ASN A 165 -14.39 -18.26 -5.25
N ASP A 166 -15.50 -17.67 -4.82
CA ASP A 166 -16.84 -18.18 -5.09
C ASP A 166 -17.18 -18.21 -6.59
N GLN A 167 -16.73 -17.20 -7.34
CA GLN A 167 -16.87 -17.17 -8.80
C GLN A 167 -16.03 -18.26 -9.47
N ILE A 168 -14.79 -18.44 -9.04
CA ILE A 168 -13.89 -19.50 -9.53
C ILE A 168 -14.53 -20.88 -9.30
N ALA A 169 -15.00 -21.16 -8.09
CA ALA A 169 -15.61 -22.45 -7.77
C ALA A 169 -16.86 -22.74 -8.64
N ARG A 170 -17.67 -21.72 -8.94
CA ARG A 170 -18.83 -21.86 -9.84
C ARG A 170 -18.39 -22.13 -11.28
N ALA A 171 -17.35 -21.45 -11.76
CA ALA A 171 -16.81 -21.64 -13.10
C ALA A 171 -16.21 -23.05 -13.26
N GLU A 172 -15.41 -23.51 -12.30
CA GLU A 172 -14.86 -24.87 -12.26
C GLU A 172 -15.96 -25.94 -12.30
N ALA A 173 -17.01 -25.77 -11.49
CA ALA A 173 -18.15 -26.68 -11.50
C ALA A 173 -18.89 -26.69 -12.85
N SER A 174 -18.93 -25.56 -13.57
CA SER A 174 -19.52 -25.49 -14.91
C SER A 174 -18.67 -26.25 -15.93
N ILE A 175 -17.35 -26.03 -15.91
CA ILE A 175 -16.39 -26.68 -16.82
C ILE A 175 -16.46 -28.21 -16.66
N LEU A 176 -16.49 -28.71 -15.43
CA LEU A 176 -16.58 -30.15 -15.17
C LEU A 176 -17.87 -30.78 -15.70
N ARG A 177 -19.00 -30.07 -15.65
CA ARG A 177 -20.27 -30.57 -16.22
C ARG A 177 -20.23 -30.60 -17.75
N GLU A 178 -19.59 -29.60 -18.36
CA GLU A 178 -19.41 -29.55 -19.81
C GLU A 178 -18.49 -30.69 -20.28
N GLU A 179 -17.37 -30.91 -19.59
CA GLU A 179 -16.46 -32.03 -19.86
C GLU A 179 -17.20 -33.37 -19.80
N GLU A 180 -17.99 -33.61 -18.74
CA GLU A 180 -18.75 -34.85 -18.60
C GLU A 180 -19.82 -35.00 -19.68
N THR A 181 -20.50 -33.91 -20.04
CA THR A 181 -21.48 -33.91 -21.15
C THR A 181 -20.80 -34.26 -22.47
N LEU A 182 -19.63 -33.69 -22.75
CA LEU A 182 -18.85 -33.99 -23.94
C LEU A 182 -18.39 -35.45 -23.94
N ARG A 183 -17.86 -35.96 -22.83
CA ARG A 183 -17.46 -37.38 -22.68
C ARG A 183 -18.62 -38.32 -22.99
N GLN A 184 -19.82 -38.05 -22.47
CA GLN A 184 -21.01 -38.86 -22.77
C GLN A 184 -21.43 -38.79 -24.24
N ARG A 185 -21.33 -37.61 -24.87
CA ARG A 185 -21.61 -37.45 -26.30
C ARG A 185 -20.63 -38.25 -27.15
N PHE A 186 -19.34 -38.21 -26.83
CA PHE A 186 -18.32 -39.00 -27.51
C PHE A 186 -18.56 -40.51 -27.37
N ALA A 187 -18.85 -40.99 -26.16
CA ALA A 187 -19.16 -42.41 -25.95
C ALA A 187 -20.38 -42.89 -26.76
N ARG A 188 -21.42 -42.04 -26.90
CA ARG A 188 -22.58 -42.35 -27.75
C ARG A 188 -22.23 -42.37 -29.23
N LEU A 189 -21.40 -41.42 -29.69
CA LEU A 189 -20.92 -41.38 -31.07
C LEU A 189 -20.08 -42.61 -31.40
N GLU A 190 -19.21 -43.05 -30.50
CA GLU A 190 -18.44 -44.29 -30.66
C GLU A 190 -19.35 -45.52 -30.76
N GLY A 191 -20.38 -45.62 -29.91
CA GLY A 191 -21.39 -46.67 -29.99
C GLY A 191 -22.14 -46.68 -31.33
N LEU A 192 -22.53 -45.50 -31.83
CA LEU A 192 -23.21 -45.35 -33.11
C LEU A 192 -22.29 -45.72 -34.29
N ILE A 193 -21.01 -45.32 -34.24
CA ILE A 193 -20.01 -45.71 -35.24
C ILE A 193 -19.83 -47.23 -35.25
N GLY A 194 -19.73 -47.88 -34.09
CA GLY A 194 -19.64 -49.34 -33.99
C GLY A 194 -20.87 -50.04 -34.58
N GLN A 195 -22.08 -49.52 -34.32
CA GLN A 195 -23.31 -50.04 -34.93
C GLN A 195 -23.34 -49.85 -36.46
N LEU A 196 -22.88 -48.70 -36.96
CA LEU A 196 -22.80 -48.44 -38.40
C LEU A 196 -21.77 -49.36 -39.09
N GLN A 197 -20.63 -49.61 -38.46
CA GLN A 197 -19.62 -50.55 -38.96
C GLN A 197 -20.17 -51.97 -39.04
N ASN A 198 -20.88 -52.43 -38.02
CA ASN A 198 -21.55 -53.75 -38.03
C ASN A 198 -22.62 -53.84 -39.11
N GLN A 199 -23.43 -52.78 -39.30
CA GLN A 199 -24.42 -52.72 -40.38
C GLN A 199 -23.77 -52.74 -41.76
N GLN A 200 -22.66 -52.01 -41.95
CA GLN A 200 -21.89 -52.03 -43.19
C GLN A 200 -21.35 -53.43 -43.50
N ALA A 201 -20.80 -54.13 -42.50
CA ALA A 201 -20.30 -55.50 -42.66
C ALA A 201 -21.42 -56.48 -43.03
N ALA A 202 -22.59 -56.39 -42.38
CA ALA A 202 -23.74 -57.22 -42.70
C ALA A 202 -24.26 -56.97 -44.12
N LEU A 203 -24.36 -55.70 -44.53
CA LEU A 203 -24.77 -55.31 -45.89
C LEU A 203 -23.76 -55.81 -46.93
N SER A 204 -22.47 -55.66 -46.67
CA SER A 204 -21.41 -56.18 -47.54
C SER A 204 -21.50 -57.70 -47.70
N SER A 205 -21.73 -58.43 -46.60
CA SER A 205 -21.89 -59.89 -46.64
C SER A 205 -23.11 -60.32 -47.45
N ALA A 206 -24.25 -59.63 -47.28
CA ALA A 206 -25.44 -59.88 -48.07
C ALA A 206 -25.19 -59.63 -49.57
N LEU A 207 -24.56 -58.50 -49.94
CA LEU A 207 -24.22 -58.22 -51.33
C LEU A 207 -23.25 -59.24 -51.92
N SER A 208 -22.22 -59.66 -51.19
CA SER A 208 -21.29 -60.70 -51.65
C SER A 208 -22.00 -62.04 -51.90
N SER A 209 -22.99 -62.40 -51.08
CA SER A 209 -23.78 -63.62 -51.29
C SER A 209 -24.69 -63.58 -52.52
N LEU A 210 -25.16 -62.39 -52.92
CA LEU A 210 -25.94 -62.19 -54.15
C LEU A 210 -25.06 -62.16 -55.41
N GLY A 211 -23.77 -61.81 -55.30
CA GLY A 211 -22.84 -61.76 -56.43
C GLY A 211 -22.21 -63.10 -56.83
N THR A 212 -22.41 -64.16 -56.03
CA THR A 212 -21.87 -65.51 -56.27
C THR A 212 -22.95 -66.55 -56.64
N GLY A 213 -24.17 -66.11 -56.95
CA GLY A 213 -25.28 -66.93 -57.47
C GLY A 213 -25.52 -66.76 -58.95
#